data_AF-A0A0A9W5F2-F1
#
_entry.id   AF-A0A0A9W5F2-F1
#
_cell.length_a   1.000
_cell.length_b   1.000
_cell.length_c   1.000
_cell.angle_alpha   90.00
_cell.angle_beta   90.00
_cell.angle_gamma   90.00
#
_symmetry.space_group_name_H-M   'P 1'
#
loop_
_entity.id
_entity.type
_entity.pdbx_description
1 polymer ?
#
loop_
_entity_poly.entity_id
_entity_poly.type
_entity_poly.pdbx_seq_one_letter_code
_entity_poly.pdbx_strand_id
1 'polypeptide(L)'
;MTMTMNSYRQLLSSFDSVAQLYGNVTAHFTPKVRDPINSFRDGMRDLKDKGPFNELNKELHSTTLAVLTPIKSELKKVQASVDNYKEKRKNYDNVRYKLEQLEKKYAKNTKPVSEDKSYQKYLVRRDKCKVEYERSKAIVERDVTVLKANSENAFLASMNYYLHSSAKFCNFLKNTMNHYRVNKDNSNLQSTSYITD
;
A
#
# COMPACT_ATOMS: atom_id res chain seq x y z
N MET A 1 6.27 -4.78 3.37
CA MET A 1 5.65 -5.69 4.36
C MET A 1 6.44 -6.97 4.57
N THR A 2 6.99 -7.60 3.52
CA THR A 2 7.80 -8.83 3.65
C THR A 2 8.95 -8.71 4.66
N MET A 3 9.69 -7.59 4.65
CA MET A 3 10.77 -7.36 5.61
C MET A 3 10.25 -7.31 7.06
N THR A 4 9.17 -6.55 7.32
CA THR A 4 8.51 -6.51 8.63
C THR A 4 8.12 -7.91 9.12
N MET A 5 7.52 -8.72 8.24
CA MET A 5 7.12 -10.09 8.57
C MET A 5 8.33 -10.99 8.88
N ASN A 6 9.41 -10.84 8.12
CA ASN A 6 10.64 -11.57 8.38
C ASN A 6 11.29 -11.17 9.70
N SER A 7 11.29 -9.88 10.04
CA SER A 7 11.79 -9.40 11.34
C SER A 7 10.97 -9.96 12.50
N TYR A 8 9.65 -10.01 12.40
CA TYR A 8 8.82 -10.65 13.43
C TYR A 8 9.09 -12.16 13.53
N ARG A 9 9.23 -12.89 12.40
CA ARG A 9 9.60 -14.31 12.44
C ARG A 9 10.95 -14.55 13.13
N GLN A 10 11.92 -13.70 12.84
CA GLN A 10 13.24 -13.76 13.47
C GLN A 10 13.12 -13.51 14.97
N LEU A 11 12.37 -12.48 15.39
CA LEU A 11 12.11 -12.20 16.81
C LEU A 11 11.48 -13.39 17.53
N LEU A 12 10.43 -13.99 16.96
CA LEU A 12 9.76 -15.17 17.53
C LEU A 12 10.70 -16.37 17.62
N SER A 13 11.55 -16.56 16.62
CA SER A 13 12.58 -17.62 16.63
C SER A 13 13.63 -17.39 17.71
N SER A 14 14.00 -16.13 17.97
CA SER A 14 14.90 -15.78 19.06
C SER A 14 14.26 -16.05 20.43
N PHE A 15 12.97 -15.75 20.61
CA PHE A 15 12.25 -16.08 21.84
C PHE A 15 12.21 -17.59 22.11
N ASP A 16 11.86 -18.40 21.10
CA ASP A 16 11.90 -19.87 21.19
C ASP A 16 13.30 -20.38 21.55
N SER A 17 14.35 -19.85 20.89
CA SER A 17 15.75 -20.24 21.17
C SER A 17 16.16 -19.95 22.61
N VAL A 18 15.83 -18.78 23.13
CA VAL A 18 16.11 -18.40 24.53
C VAL A 18 15.33 -19.29 25.50
N ALA A 19 14.07 -19.57 25.21
CA ALA A 19 13.24 -20.40 26.08
C ALA A 19 13.70 -21.87 26.10
N GLN A 20 14.18 -22.40 24.97
CA GLN A 20 14.82 -23.71 24.90
C GLN A 20 16.08 -23.77 25.76
N LEU A 21 16.92 -22.73 25.75
CA LEU A 21 18.10 -22.65 26.61
C LEU A 21 17.72 -22.77 28.09
N TYR A 22 16.73 -21.99 28.55
CA TYR A 22 16.24 -22.09 29.94
C TYR A 22 15.69 -23.47 30.27
N GLY A 23 14.90 -24.07 29.38
CA GLY A 23 14.37 -25.42 29.54
C GLY A 23 15.47 -26.48 29.66
N ASN A 24 16.52 -26.37 28.85
CA ASN A 24 17.66 -27.30 28.87
C ASN A 24 18.46 -27.17 30.16
N VAL A 25 18.76 -25.95 30.60
CA VAL A 25 19.53 -25.69 31.84
C VAL A 25 18.80 -26.21 33.08
N THR A 26 17.46 -26.11 33.09
CA THR A 26 16.66 -26.47 34.26
C THR A 26 16.12 -27.90 34.26
N ALA A 27 16.53 -28.73 33.28
CA ALA A 27 16.09 -30.12 33.17
C ALA A 27 16.35 -30.95 34.44
N HIS A 28 17.44 -30.66 35.15
CA HIS A 28 17.86 -31.34 36.38
C HIS A 28 17.40 -30.63 37.66
N PHE A 29 16.65 -29.54 37.55
CA PHE A 29 16.19 -28.79 38.72
C PHE A 29 14.92 -29.40 39.31
N THR A 30 14.54 -28.94 40.51
CA THR A 30 13.29 -29.35 41.15
C THR A 30 12.07 -28.97 40.29
N PRO A 31 10.96 -29.72 40.36
CA PRO A 31 9.74 -29.42 39.61
C PRO A 31 9.24 -27.97 39.81
N LYS A 32 9.37 -27.43 41.03
CA LYS A 32 9.00 -26.04 41.36
C LYS A 32 9.68 -24.99 40.48
N VAL A 33 10.90 -25.27 39.99
CA VAL A 33 11.65 -24.35 39.10
C VAL A 33 11.50 -24.78 37.65
N ARG A 34 11.55 -26.08 37.38
CA ARG A 34 11.50 -26.65 36.03
C ARG A 34 10.15 -26.44 35.36
N ASP A 35 9.03 -26.62 36.07
CA ASP A 35 7.71 -26.65 35.46
C ASP A 35 7.27 -25.26 34.93
N PRO A 36 7.46 -24.13 35.65
CA PRO A 36 7.22 -22.79 35.10
C PRO A 36 8.09 -22.47 33.87
N ILE A 37 9.34 -22.96 33.85
CA ILE A 37 10.27 -22.73 32.74
C ILE A 37 9.88 -23.55 31.51
N ASN A 38 9.46 -24.80 31.70
CA ASN A 38 8.90 -25.62 30.62
C ASN A 38 7.61 -24.99 30.06
N SER A 39 6.74 -24.45 30.92
CA SER A 39 5.54 -23.73 30.48
C SER A 39 5.90 -22.49 29.65
N PHE A 40 6.89 -21.70 30.06
CA PHE A 40 7.42 -20.59 29.27
C PHE A 40 7.98 -21.05 27.92
N ARG A 41 8.77 -22.13 27.89
CA ARG A 41 9.32 -22.72 26.67
C ARG A 41 8.23 -23.13 25.69
N ASP A 42 7.25 -23.87 26.16
CA ASP A 42 6.15 -24.35 25.32
C ASP A 42 5.29 -23.16 24.84
N GLY A 43 5.10 -22.14 25.69
CA GLY A 43 4.46 -20.88 25.32
C GLY A 43 5.18 -20.08 24.24
N MET A 44 6.52 -20.00 24.26
CA MET A 44 7.29 -19.32 23.22
C MET A 44 7.32 -20.08 21.90
N ARG A 45 7.29 -21.42 21.95
CA ARG A 45 7.10 -22.27 20.77
C ARG A 45 5.71 -22.04 20.16
N ASP A 46 4.68 -22.04 20.99
CA ASP A 46 3.30 -21.74 20.57
C ASP A 46 3.18 -20.34 19.96
N LEU A 47 3.83 -19.33 20.53
CA LEU A 47 3.84 -17.97 20.00
C LEU A 47 4.40 -17.89 18.57
N LYS A 48 5.39 -18.73 18.27
CA LYS A 48 6.02 -18.87 16.95
C LYS A 48 5.14 -19.68 15.98
N ASP A 49 4.49 -20.73 16.46
CA ASP A 49 3.79 -21.72 15.63
C ASP A 49 2.27 -21.46 15.50
N LYS A 50 1.66 -20.64 16.38
CA LYS A 50 0.21 -20.41 16.47
C LYS A 50 -0.25 -19.02 15.99
N GLY A 51 -1.59 -18.88 15.99
CA GLY A 51 -2.42 -17.91 15.26
C GLY A 51 -2.13 -16.39 15.32
N PRO A 52 -1.61 -15.78 16.41
CA PRO A 52 -1.48 -14.32 16.49
C PRO A 52 -0.56 -13.71 15.42
N PHE A 53 0.49 -14.43 15.04
CA PHE A 53 1.37 -14.01 13.94
C PHE A 53 0.74 -14.22 12.56
N ASN A 54 -0.06 -15.28 12.40
CA ASN A 54 -0.84 -15.52 11.17
C ASN A 54 -1.96 -14.48 11.01
N GLU A 55 -2.57 -14.04 12.10
CA GLU A 55 -3.57 -12.97 12.12
C GLU A 55 -2.93 -11.63 11.70
N LEU A 56 -1.77 -11.28 12.27
CA LEU A 56 -0.97 -10.13 11.80
C LEU A 56 -0.69 -10.22 10.29
N ASN A 57 -0.22 -11.38 9.81
CA ASN A 57 0.06 -11.60 8.39
C ASN A 57 -1.19 -11.38 7.53
N LYS A 58 -2.32 -11.95 7.96
CA LYS A 58 -3.61 -11.82 7.28
C LYS A 58 -4.06 -10.37 7.25
N GLU A 59 -4.05 -9.66 8.38
CA GLU A 59 -4.45 -8.26 8.47
C GLU A 59 -3.58 -7.38 7.57
N LEU A 60 -2.25 -7.51 7.64
CA LEU A 60 -1.33 -6.75 6.79
C LEU A 60 -1.59 -6.96 5.29
N HIS A 61 -1.90 -8.18 4.85
CA HIS A 61 -2.20 -8.43 3.45
C HIS A 61 -3.63 -8.05 3.03
N SER A 62 -4.63 -8.32 3.86
CA SER A 62 -6.05 -8.18 3.51
C SER A 62 -6.63 -6.79 3.78
N THR A 63 -6.04 -6.00 4.69
CA THR A 63 -6.54 -4.64 4.99
C THR A 63 -5.57 -3.59 4.50
N THR A 64 -4.28 -3.71 4.85
CA THR A 64 -3.28 -2.68 4.55
C THR A 64 -2.99 -2.58 3.05
N LEU A 65 -2.83 -3.71 2.34
CA LEU A 65 -2.61 -3.69 0.89
C LEU A 65 -3.88 -3.54 0.06
N ALA A 66 -5.01 -4.04 0.57
CA ALA A 66 -6.27 -4.04 -0.17
C ALA A 66 -6.74 -2.62 -0.49
N VAL A 67 -6.58 -1.68 0.46
CA VAL A 67 -6.93 -0.26 0.24
C VAL A 67 -6.12 0.43 -0.86
N LEU A 68 -4.94 -0.11 -1.20
CA LEU A 68 -4.10 0.43 -2.29
C LEU A 68 -4.46 -0.18 -3.66
N THR A 69 -5.27 -1.24 -3.70
CA THR A 69 -5.64 -1.92 -4.95
C THR A 69 -6.47 -1.03 -5.90
N PRO A 70 -7.49 -0.30 -5.42
CA PRO A 70 -8.22 0.65 -6.26
C PRO A 70 -7.31 1.73 -6.88
N ILE A 71 -6.34 2.25 -6.11
CA ILE A 71 -5.38 3.26 -6.58
C ILE A 71 -4.55 2.75 -7.77
N LYS A 72 -4.14 1.48 -7.76
CA LYS A 72 -3.45 0.88 -8.92
C LYS A 72 -4.32 0.86 -10.18
N SER A 73 -5.62 0.63 -10.03
CA SER A 73 -6.57 0.66 -11.15
C SER A 73 -6.75 2.09 -11.68
N GLU A 74 -6.89 3.06 -10.76
CA GLU A 74 -7.01 4.49 -11.11
C GLU A 74 -5.76 5.03 -11.80
N LEU A 75 -4.56 4.63 -11.35
CA LEU A 75 -3.29 4.96 -12.02
C LEU A 75 -3.28 4.49 -13.48
N LYS A 76 -3.78 3.28 -13.77
CA LYS A 76 -3.90 2.78 -15.14
C LYS A 76 -4.90 3.60 -15.96
N LYS A 77 -6.02 4.04 -15.36
CA LYS A 77 -6.99 4.91 -16.03
C LYS A 77 -6.38 6.27 -16.37
N VAL A 78 -5.71 6.92 -15.42
CA VAL A 78 -5.01 8.19 -15.63
C VAL A 78 -3.96 8.04 -16.73
N GLN A 79 -3.19 6.95 -16.72
CA GLN A 79 -2.21 6.67 -17.76
C GLN A 79 -2.85 6.60 -19.16
N ALA A 80 -3.96 5.87 -19.30
CA ALA A 80 -4.70 5.81 -20.56
C ALA A 80 -5.23 7.18 -21.01
N SER A 81 -5.75 7.99 -20.07
CA SER A 81 -6.18 9.36 -20.35
C SER A 81 -5.03 10.26 -20.82
N VAL A 82 -3.85 10.13 -20.21
CA VAL A 82 -2.63 10.86 -20.59
C VAL A 82 -2.16 10.47 -21.99
N ASP A 83 -2.19 9.17 -22.32
CA ASP A 83 -1.77 8.71 -23.64
C ASP A 83 -2.72 9.18 -24.74
N ASN A 84 -4.03 9.15 -24.49
CA ASN A 84 -5.02 9.75 -25.39
C ASN A 84 -4.80 11.27 -25.53
N TYR A 85 -4.55 12.00 -24.44
CA TYR A 85 -4.23 13.43 -24.49
C TYR A 85 -3.01 13.74 -25.37
N LYS A 86 -1.92 12.96 -25.23
CA LYS A 86 -0.72 13.11 -26.07
C LYS A 86 -1.04 12.90 -27.54
N GLU A 87 -1.86 11.90 -27.86
CA GLU A 87 -2.30 11.65 -29.23
C GLU A 87 -3.12 12.82 -29.79
N LYS A 88 -4.12 13.31 -29.06
CA LYS A 88 -4.96 14.44 -29.47
C LYS A 88 -4.14 15.72 -29.65
N ARG A 89 -3.20 15.99 -28.75
CA ARG A 89 -2.25 17.09 -28.88
C ARG A 89 -1.42 16.99 -30.16
N LYS A 90 -0.81 15.83 -30.42
CA LYS A 90 -0.03 15.59 -31.64
C LYS A 90 -0.86 15.82 -32.91
N ASN A 91 -2.11 15.35 -32.92
CA ASN A 91 -3.01 15.56 -34.06
C ASN A 91 -3.35 17.03 -34.28
N TYR A 92 -3.63 17.78 -33.21
CA TYR A 92 -3.85 19.22 -33.28
C TYR A 92 -2.61 19.97 -33.78
N ASP A 93 -1.43 19.69 -33.20
CA ASP A 93 -0.17 20.34 -33.57
C ASP A 93 0.19 20.08 -35.04
N ASN A 94 -0.03 18.86 -35.54
CA ASN A 94 0.19 18.52 -36.95
C ASN A 94 -0.71 19.31 -37.90
N VAL A 95 -2.00 19.47 -37.57
CA VAL A 95 -2.94 20.21 -38.42
C VAL A 95 -2.64 21.71 -38.37
N ARG A 96 -2.33 22.23 -37.18
CA ARG A 96 -1.90 23.63 -36.99
C ARG A 96 -0.64 23.93 -37.80
N TYR A 97 0.37 23.07 -37.74
CA TYR A 97 1.60 23.24 -38.53
C TYR A 97 1.32 23.28 -40.03
N LYS A 98 0.44 22.41 -40.54
CA LYS A 98 0.04 22.42 -41.97
C LYS A 98 -0.66 23.72 -42.38
N LEU A 99 -1.50 24.28 -41.51
CA LEU A 99 -2.12 25.59 -41.75
C LEU A 99 -1.07 26.70 -41.80
N GLU A 100 -0.15 26.75 -40.83
CA GLU A 100 0.92 27.74 -40.80
C GLU A 100 1.81 27.66 -42.07
N GLN A 101 2.07 26.46 -42.59
CA GLN A 101 2.82 26.28 -43.85
C GLN A 101 2.02 26.76 -45.07
N LEU A 102 0.71 26.50 -45.12
CA LEU A 102 -0.16 27.02 -46.19
C LEU A 102 -0.23 28.55 -46.16
N GLU A 103 -0.40 29.14 -44.99
CA GLU A 103 -0.43 30.60 -44.80
C GLU A 103 0.90 31.23 -45.24
N LYS A 104 2.04 30.66 -44.85
CA LYS A 104 3.37 31.11 -45.31
C LYS A 104 3.55 31.00 -46.81
N LYS A 105 3.02 29.96 -47.45
CA LYS A 105 3.08 29.78 -48.91
C LYS A 105 2.26 30.84 -49.63
N TYR A 106 1.04 31.11 -49.14
CA TYR A 106 0.14 32.08 -49.75
C TYR A 106 0.51 33.54 -49.44
N ALA A 107 1.17 33.82 -48.32
CA ALA A 107 1.73 35.15 -48.03
C ALA A 107 2.75 35.64 -49.07
N LYS A 108 3.33 34.73 -49.86
CA LYS A 108 4.26 35.05 -50.96
C LYS A 108 3.57 35.19 -52.33
N ASN A 109 2.26 34.94 -52.40
CA ASN A 109 1.46 34.97 -53.62
C ASN A 109 0.46 36.11 -53.59
N THR A 110 0.04 36.61 -54.76
CA THR A 110 -0.97 37.68 -54.89
C THR A 110 -2.41 37.23 -54.62
N LYS A 111 -2.67 35.92 -54.49
CA LYS A 111 -4.01 35.38 -54.24
C LYS A 111 -4.30 35.17 -52.74
N PRO A 112 -5.50 35.53 -52.24
CA PRO A 112 -5.88 35.28 -50.86
C PRO A 112 -5.91 33.78 -50.51
N VAL A 113 -5.41 33.42 -49.32
CA VAL A 113 -5.44 32.02 -48.82
C VAL A 113 -6.87 31.52 -48.56
N SER A 114 -7.81 32.44 -48.33
CA SER A 114 -9.23 32.15 -48.08
C SER A 114 -9.94 31.52 -49.28
N GLU A 115 -9.43 31.72 -50.49
CA GLU A 115 -9.96 31.14 -51.74
C GLU A 115 -9.49 29.68 -51.96
N ASP A 116 -8.52 29.18 -51.17
CA ASP A 116 -8.03 27.81 -51.24
C ASP A 116 -8.98 26.85 -50.48
N LYS A 117 -9.61 25.92 -51.21
CA LYS A 117 -10.52 24.90 -50.64
C LYS A 117 -9.84 23.99 -49.62
N SER A 118 -8.54 23.73 -49.77
CA SER A 118 -7.73 22.97 -48.81
C SER A 118 -7.52 23.76 -47.52
N TYR A 119 -7.30 25.07 -47.61
CA TYR A 119 -7.19 25.94 -46.42
C TYR A 119 -8.45 25.88 -45.56
N GLN A 120 -9.63 26.04 -46.17
CA GLN A 120 -10.92 25.90 -45.47
C GLN A 120 -11.10 24.52 -44.84
N LYS A 121 -10.72 23.45 -45.56
CA LYS A 121 -10.76 22.08 -45.03
C LYS A 121 -9.84 21.89 -43.83
N TYR A 122 -8.63 22.46 -43.85
CA TYR A 122 -7.70 22.37 -42.73
C TYR A 122 -8.13 23.22 -41.54
N LEU A 123 -8.77 24.37 -41.74
CA LEU A 123 -9.36 25.18 -40.67
C LEU A 123 -10.43 24.40 -39.90
N VAL A 124 -11.40 23.82 -40.60
CA VAL A 124 -12.46 23.00 -39.98
C VAL A 124 -11.85 21.80 -39.23
N ARG A 125 -10.83 21.17 -39.82
CA ARG A 125 -10.13 20.05 -39.17
C ARG A 125 -9.37 20.50 -37.91
N ARG A 126 -8.71 21.66 -37.94
CA ARG A 126 -8.01 22.23 -36.78
C ARG A 126 -8.99 22.45 -35.64
N ASP A 127 -10.12 23.07 -35.92
CA ASP A 127 -11.11 23.40 -34.89
C ASP A 127 -11.71 22.14 -34.28
N LYS A 128 -11.99 21.11 -35.09
CA LYS A 128 -12.37 19.79 -34.58
C LYS A 128 -11.28 19.17 -33.69
N CYS A 129 -10.02 19.15 -34.14
CA CYS A 129 -8.92 18.62 -33.36
C CYS A 129 -8.68 19.42 -32.06
N LYS A 130 -8.91 20.74 -32.08
CA LYS A 130 -8.81 21.61 -30.90
C LYS A 130 -9.85 21.23 -29.85
N VAL A 131 -11.10 21.03 -30.26
CA VAL A 131 -12.18 20.60 -29.36
C VAL A 131 -11.86 19.23 -28.73
N GLU A 132 -11.37 18.26 -29.52
CA GLU A 132 -10.95 16.96 -28.99
C GLU A 132 -9.77 17.06 -28.03
N TYR A 133 -8.79 17.90 -28.35
CA TYR A 133 -7.63 18.19 -27.49
C TYR A 133 -8.05 18.79 -26.15
N GLU A 134 -8.82 19.88 -26.14
CA GLU A 134 -9.28 20.53 -24.91
C GLU A 134 -10.17 19.59 -24.06
N ARG A 135 -11.02 18.79 -24.71
CA ARG A 135 -11.81 17.76 -24.02
C ARG A 135 -10.90 16.72 -23.36
N SER A 136 -9.88 16.23 -24.07
CA SER A 136 -8.94 15.25 -23.50
C SER A 136 -8.11 15.83 -22.34
N LYS A 137 -7.75 17.12 -22.42
CA LYS A 137 -7.06 17.85 -21.35
C LYS A 137 -7.92 17.92 -20.08
N ALA A 138 -9.18 18.32 -20.21
CA ALA A 138 -10.12 18.37 -19.09
C ALA A 138 -10.35 16.99 -18.45
N ILE A 139 -10.37 15.91 -19.26
CA ILE A 139 -10.47 14.54 -18.74
C ILE A 139 -9.24 14.17 -17.90
N VAL A 140 -8.03 14.47 -18.37
CA VAL A 140 -6.79 14.21 -17.62
C VAL A 140 -6.78 15.01 -16.32
N GLU A 141 -7.11 16.30 -16.35
CA GLU A 141 -7.16 17.15 -15.14
C GLU A 141 -8.14 16.60 -14.10
N ARG A 142 -9.33 16.16 -14.55
CA ARG A 142 -10.32 15.49 -13.70
C ARG A 142 -9.79 14.18 -13.11
N ASP A 143 -9.25 13.30 -13.95
CA ASP A 143 -8.77 11.98 -13.52
C ASP A 143 -7.59 12.10 -12.55
N VAL A 144 -6.67 13.05 -12.76
CA VAL A 144 -5.57 13.35 -11.85
C VAL A 144 -6.08 13.88 -10.51
N THR A 145 -7.08 14.77 -10.53
CA THR A 145 -7.68 15.31 -9.31
C THR A 145 -8.34 14.21 -8.47
N VAL A 146 -9.10 13.33 -9.13
CA VAL A 146 -9.74 12.17 -8.47
C VAL A 146 -8.68 11.21 -7.91
N LEU A 147 -7.66 10.87 -8.70
CA LEU A 147 -6.57 10.01 -8.24
C LEU A 147 -5.87 10.59 -7.01
N LYS A 148 -5.60 11.89 -7.00
CA LYS A 148 -4.95 12.57 -5.86
C LYS A 148 -5.81 12.44 -4.59
N ALA A 149 -7.08 12.82 -4.68
CA ALA A 149 -8.01 12.76 -3.55
C ALA A 149 -8.17 11.34 -3.00
N ASN A 150 -8.28 10.34 -3.87
CA ASN A 150 -8.40 8.95 -3.47
C ASN A 150 -7.09 8.41 -2.88
N SER A 151 -5.94 8.81 -3.44
CA SER A 151 -4.63 8.38 -2.96
C SER A 151 -4.35 8.89 -1.54
N GLU A 152 -4.64 10.16 -1.25
CA GLU A 152 -4.44 10.74 0.08
C GLU A 152 -5.17 9.93 1.16
N ASN A 153 -6.45 9.64 0.94
CA ASN A 153 -7.26 8.84 1.86
C ASN A 153 -6.77 7.39 1.95
N ALA A 154 -6.42 6.77 0.83
CA ALA A 154 -5.96 5.38 0.79
C ALA A 154 -4.61 5.19 1.51
N PHE A 155 -3.67 6.14 1.37
CA PHE A 155 -2.38 6.08 2.05
C PHE A 155 -2.54 6.25 3.57
N LEU A 156 -3.37 7.19 4.02
CA LEU A 156 -3.68 7.36 5.45
C LEU A 156 -4.34 6.10 6.03
N ALA A 157 -5.33 5.54 5.34
CA ALA A 157 -5.99 4.30 5.76
C ALA A 157 -4.98 3.13 5.82
N SER A 158 -4.16 2.96 4.78
CA SER A 158 -3.11 1.94 4.75
C SER A 158 -2.15 2.10 5.93
N MET A 159 -1.64 3.31 6.19
CA MET A 159 -0.75 3.54 7.32
C MET A 159 -1.42 3.18 8.65
N ASN A 160 -2.68 3.59 8.85
CA ASN A 160 -3.41 3.29 10.07
C ASN A 160 -3.64 1.79 10.27
N TYR A 161 -4.00 1.05 9.21
CA TYR A 161 -4.14 -0.41 9.31
C TYR A 161 -2.81 -1.09 9.64
N TYR A 162 -1.70 -0.64 9.03
CA TYR A 162 -0.37 -1.15 9.35
C TYR A 162 -0.02 -0.93 10.83
N LEU A 163 -0.20 0.30 11.33
CA LEU A 163 0.11 0.67 12.70
C LEU A 163 -0.78 -0.09 13.69
N HIS A 164 -2.08 -0.17 13.43
CA HIS A 164 -3.03 -0.90 14.27
C HIS A 164 -2.68 -2.37 14.39
N SER A 165 -2.46 -3.06 13.26
CA SER A 165 -2.15 -4.50 13.26
C SER A 165 -0.82 -4.77 13.97
N SER A 166 0.19 -3.93 13.72
CA SER A 166 1.50 -4.04 14.38
C SER A 166 1.41 -3.79 15.88
N ALA A 167 0.66 -2.77 16.31
CA ALA A 167 0.45 -2.46 17.72
C ALA A 167 -0.33 -3.56 18.45
N LYS A 168 -1.38 -4.11 17.82
CA LYS A 168 -2.15 -5.25 18.34
C LYS A 168 -1.23 -6.45 18.59
N PHE A 169 -0.38 -6.79 17.63
CA PHE A 169 0.59 -7.88 17.79
C PHE A 169 1.62 -7.60 18.89
N CYS A 170 2.21 -6.40 18.92
CA CYS A 170 3.15 -6.02 19.98
C CYS A 170 2.50 -6.05 21.37
N ASN A 171 1.24 -5.65 21.51
CA ASN A 171 0.50 -5.73 22.76
C ASN A 171 0.25 -7.19 23.18
N PHE A 172 -0.05 -8.07 22.22
CA PHE A 172 -0.14 -9.50 22.46
C PHE A 172 1.20 -10.08 22.97
N LEU A 173 2.32 -9.71 22.34
CA LEU A 173 3.66 -10.10 22.79
C LEU A 173 3.92 -9.63 24.24
N LYS A 174 3.64 -8.35 24.53
CA LYS A 174 3.79 -7.77 25.87
C LYS A 174 3.00 -8.55 26.91
N ASN A 175 1.73 -8.83 26.64
CA ASN A 175 0.87 -9.56 27.57
C ASN A 175 1.38 -10.99 27.79
N THR A 176 1.84 -11.66 26.74
CA THR A 176 2.43 -13.00 26.84
C THR A 176 3.70 -12.99 27.68
N MET A 177 4.59 -12.02 27.48
CA MET A 177 5.82 -11.90 28.27
C MET A 177 5.53 -11.58 29.74
N ASN A 178 4.55 -10.71 30.01
CA ASN A 178 4.14 -10.40 31.37
C ASN A 178 3.48 -11.59 32.09
N HIS A 179 2.78 -12.46 31.36
CA HIS A 179 2.19 -13.67 31.93
C HIS A 179 3.26 -14.63 32.50
N TYR A 180 4.37 -14.79 31.79
CA TYR A 180 5.49 -15.64 32.25
C TYR A 180 6.46 -14.94 33.19
N ARG A 181 6.33 -13.62 33.39
CA ARG A 181 7.15 -12.87 34.33
C ARG A 181 6.72 -13.20 35.76
N VAL A 182 7.58 -13.89 36.49
CA VAL A 182 7.42 -14.04 37.94
C VAL A 182 7.67 -12.68 38.60
N ASN A 183 6.64 -12.06 39.15
CA ASN A 183 6.80 -10.85 39.97
C ASN A 183 7.64 -11.23 41.21
N LYS A 184 8.81 -10.60 41.38
CA LYS A 184 9.66 -10.76 42.58
C LYS A 184 8.93 -10.38 43.88
N ASP A 185 7.83 -9.63 43.80
CA ASP A 185 7.08 -9.14 44.96
C ASP A 185 6.04 -10.13 45.50
N ASN A 186 5.72 -11.21 44.77
CA ASN A 186 4.77 -12.24 45.21
C ASN A 186 5.46 -13.54 45.63
N SER A 187 6.49 -13.43 46.46
CA SER A 187 6.99 -14.57 47.25
C SER A 187 6.01 -15.02 48.36
N ASN A 188 4.77 -14.54 48.34
CA ASN A 188 3.62 -15.10 49.03
C ASN A 188 2.36 -14.80 48.22
N LEU A 189 1.80 -15.81 47.53
CA LEU A 189 0.37 -16.18 47.60
C LEU A 189 0.06 -17.32 46.63
N GLN A 190 -0.39 -18.41 47.23
CA GLN A 190 -1.05 -19.52 46.60
C GLN A 190 -2.35 -19.06 45.89
N SER A 191 -2.76 -19.88 44.91
CA SER A 191 -4.15 -20.13 44.50
C SER A 191 -4.92 -19.02 43.79
N THR A 192 -5.16 -19.20 42.49
CA THR A 192 -6.46 -18.96 41.83
C THR A 192 -6.46 -19.81 40.55
N SER A 193 -6.98 -21.04 40.61
CA SER A 193 -8.36 -21.41 40.24
C SER A 193 -8.78 -20.91 38.86
N TYR A 194 -8.90 -21.86 37.93
CA TYR A 194 -9.66 -21.75 36.69
C TYR A 194 -10.99 -21.03 36.92
N ILE A 195 -11.32 -20.07 36.06
CA ILE A 195 -12.70 -19.67 35.80
C ILE A 195 -12.93 -19.87 34.32
N THR A 196 -13.60 -20.98 34.01
CA THR A 196 -14.55 -21.10 32.89
C THR A 196 -15.79 -20.30 33.25
N ASP A 197 -16.10 -19.29 32.44
CA ASP A 197 -17.31 -19.20 31.60
C ASP A 197 -17.24 -17.92 30.74
#